data_AF-A0A8S0FP01-F1
#
_entry.id   AF-A0A8S0FP01-F1
#
_cell.length_a   1.000
_cell.length_b   1.000
_cell.length_c   1.000
_cell.angle_alpha   90.00
_cell.angle_beta   90.00
_cell.angle_gamma   90.00
#
_symmetry.space_group_name_H-M   'P 1'
#
loop_
_entity.id
_entity.type
_entity.pdbx_description
1 polymer ?
#
loop_
_entity_poly.entity_id
_entity_poly.type
_entity_poly.pdbx_seq_one_letter_code
_entity_poly.pdbx_strand_id
1 'polypeptide(L)'
;MPNWAHYQVLPEHSKTCRTVIQCSTVWAGKRFDRDNFDIHWLDSDVVFLAGTGGGIYDVKWNETFRSNFSLYGRNFGDLDDIDNNVQNYILTMNHYAGPFQLMVSGLRAKDNDDRKDANGDLIQTDAANTGVHALVGLHNDTFYGLREGTAKTALLYGHGLGAEVKGIGSDGALLSEANTWRFASYGTIGTSGKRLVCCASNSRTKQ
;
A
#
# COMPACT_ATOMS: atom_id res chain seq x y z
N MET A 1 -40.45 -19.16 -44.45
CA MET A 1 -40.38 -18.99 -42.99
C MET A 1 -38.99 -19.41 -42.53
N PRO A 2 -38.21 -18.48 -41.95
CA PRO A 2 -37.40 -18.84 -40.79
C PRO A 2 -37.59 -17.83 -39.65
N ASN A 3 -37.68 -18.39 -38.44
CA ASN A 3 -37.88 -17.70 -37.17
C ASN A 3 -36.58 -16.99 -36.76
N TRP A 4 -36.62 -15.68 -36.56
CA TRP A 4 -35.51 -14.94 -35.96
C TRP A 4 -35.69 -14.94 -34.45
N ALA A 5 -34.76 -15.58 -33.74
CA ALA A 5 -34.75 -15.62 -32.29
C ALA A 5 -34.50 -14.21 -31.73
N HIS A 6 -35.46 -13.69 -30.98
CA HIS A 6 -35.26 -12.54 -30.12
C HIS A 6 -34.33 -12.92 -28.97
N TYR A 7 -33.12 -12.39 -28.96
CA TYR A 7 -32.24 -12.44 -27.79
C TYR A 7 -32.73 -11.39 -26.79
N GLN A 8 -33.41 -11.83 -25.73
CA GLN A 8 -33.67 -10.98 -24.57
C GLN A 8 -32.33 -10.73 -23.86
N VAL A 9 -31.87 -9.49 -23.88
CA VAL A 9 -30.80 -9.03 -22.99
C VAL A 9 -31.40 -9.01 -21.58
N LEU A 10 -30.97 -9.96 -20.74
CA LEU A 10 -31.34 -9.96 -19.33
C LEU A 10 -30.71 -8.73 -18.65
N PRO A 11 -31.46 -8.00 -17.81
CA PRO A 11 -30.93 -6.83 -17.12
C PRO A 11 -29.78 -7.26 -16.20
N GLU A 12 -28.66 -6.55 -16.30
CA GLU A 12 -27.51 -6.69 -15.44
C GLU A 12 -27.93 -6.33 -14.01
N HIS A 13 -28.15 -7.35 -13.18
CA HIS A 13 -28.42 -7.16 -11.77
C HIS A 13 -27.20 -6.49 -11.13
N SER A 14 -27.28 -5.16 -10.94
CA SER A 14 -26.40 -4.46 -10.01
C SER A 14 -26.55 -5.14 -8.65
N LYS A 15 -25.54 -5.92 -8.25
CA LYS A 15 -25.56 -6.65 -6.98
C LYS A 15 -25.61 -5.63 -5.85
N THR A 16 -26.81 -5.40 -5.32
CA THR A 16 -27.01 -4.56 -4.13
C THR A 16 -26.38 -5.31 -2.96
N CYS A 17 -25.26 -4.81 -2.45
CA CYS A 17 -24.57 -5.39 -1.29
C CYS A 17 -25.45 -5.14 -0.07
N ARG A 18 -26.17 -6.17 0.42
CA ARG A 18 -27.11 -6.03 1.55
C ARG A 18 -26.40 -6.09 2.91
N THR A 19 -25.16 -6.57 2.96
CA THR A 19 -24.31 -6.55 4.17
C THR A 19 -22.89 -6.06 3.85
N VAL A 20 -22.19 -5.61 4.88
CA VAL A 20 -20.86 -4.95 4.82
C VAL A 20 -19.79 -5.82 4.12
N ILE A 21 -19.93 -7.14 4.19
CA ILE A 21 -18.98 -8.12 3.62
C ILE A 21 -19.48 -8.80 2.33
N GLN A 22 -20.73 -8.57 1.91
CA GLN A 22 -21.35 -9.36 0.83
C GLN A 22 -20.69 -9.16 -0.54
N CYS A 23 -20.00 -8.03 -0.72
CA CYS A 23 -19.26 -7.69 -1.92
C CYS A 23 -17.75 -7.64 -1.68
N SER A 24 -17.30 -8.15 -0.54
CA SER A 24 -15.88 -8.20 -0.21
C SER A 24 -15.18 -9.38 -0.89
N THR A 25 -13.90 -9.21 -1.19
CA THR A 25 -13.06 -10.28 -1.75
C THR A 25 -12.05 -10.71 -0.70
N VAL A 26 -12.13 -11.96 -0.25
CA VAL A 26 -11.14 -12.57 0.65
C VAL A 26 -10.02 -13.19 -0.18
N TRP A 27 -8.80 -13.14 0.33
CA TRP A 27 -7.64 -13.68 -0.34
C TRP A 27 -6.60 -14.21 0.67
N ALA A 28 -5.79 -15.15 0.23
CA ALA A 28 -4.61 -15.64 0.95
C ALA A 28 -3.52 -16.06 -0.05
N GLY A 29 -2.25 -15.92 0.34
CA GLY A 29 -1.09 -16.33 -0.46
C GLY A 29 -0.04 -15.24 -0.64
N LYS A 30 0.96 -15.52 -1.48
CA LYS A 30 2.01 -14.57 -1.85
C LYS A 30 1.55 -13.70 -2.99
N ARG A 31 1.54 -12.38 -2.80
CA ARG A 31 1.11 -11.43 -3.83
C ARG A 31 1.54 -9.99 -3.53
N PHE A 32 1.47 -9.16 -4.56
CA PHE A 32 1.44 -7.71 -4.40
C PHE A 32 0.05 -7.28 -3.97
N ASP A 33 -0.05 -6.31 -3.06
CA ASP A 33 -1.34 -5.71 -2.74
C ASP A 33 -1.95 -5.10 -4.01
N ARG A 34 -3.26 -5.28 -4.16
CA ARG A 34 -4.03 -4.95 -5.37
C ARG A 34 -4.14 -3.44 -5.50
N ASP A 35 -4.18 -2.74 -4.38
CA ASP A 35 -4.37 -1.30 -4.32
C ASP A 35 -3.04 -0.59 -4.03
N ASN A 36 -1.92 -1.22 -4.42
CA ASN A 36 -0.62 -0.55 -4.54
C ASN A 36 -0.76 0.61 -5.52
N PHE A 37 -0.36 1.81 -5.08
CA PHE A 37 -0.46 3.01 -5.88
C PHE A 37 0.80 3.14 -6.73
N ASP A 38 0.65 3.03 -8.05
CA ASP A 38 1.72 3.26 -9.01
C ASP A 38 1.61 4.67 -9.61
N ILE A 39 2.74 5.36 -9.72
CA ILE A 39 2.89 6.42 -10.73
C ILE A 39 3.56 5.75 -11.93
N HIS A 40 2.73 5.11 -12.76
CA HIS A 40 3.12 4.29 -13.92
C HIS A 40 4.24 4.86 -14.82
N TRP A 41 4.44 6.19 -14.85
CA TRP A 41 5.42 6.84 -15.72
C TRP A 41 6.70 7.32 -15.03
N LEU A 42 6.78 7.27 -13.69
CA LEU A 42 8.02 7.51 -12.92
C LEU A 42 8.77 6.22 -12.59
N ASP A 43 8.24 5.05 -12.98
CA ASP A 43 8.71 3.73 -12.54
C ASP A 43 8.90 3.66 -11.01
N SER A 44 8.11 4.45 -10.28
CA SER A 44 8.21 4.62 -8.84
C SER A 44 6.86 4.37 -8.24
N ASP A 45 6.75 3.24 -7.56
CA ASP A 45 5.63 2.99 -6.66
C ASP A 45 5.57 4.13 -5.63
N VAL A 46 4.36 4.63 -5.38
CA VAL A 46 4.14 5.54 -4.25
C VAL A 46 4.10 4.71 -2.98
N VAL A 47 3.42 3.57 -3.02
CA VAL A 47 3.44 2.53 -2.00
C VAL A 47 3.49 1.16 -2.66
N PHE A 48 4.42 0.33 -2.20
CA PHE A 48 4.56 -1.06 -2.57
C PHE A 48 4.47 -1.94 -1.33
N LEU A 49 3.30 -2.56 -1.14
CA LEU A 49 3.08 -3.60 -0.14
C LEU A 49 3.08 -4.97 -0.84
N ALA A 50 3.97 -5.84 -0.38
CA ALA A 50 4.17 -7.18 -0.94
C ALA A 50 4.62 -8.14 0.15
N GLY A 51 4.19 -9.39 0.04
CA GLY A 51 4.60 -10.45 0.95
C GLY A 51 3.69 -11.66 0.86
N THR A 52 3.80 -12.55 1.84
CA THR A 52 2.91 -13.69 2.00
C THR A 52 1.91 -13.37 3.10
N GLY A 53 0.62 -13.54 2.84
CA GLY A 53 -0.36 -13.09 3.80
C GLY A 53 -1.79 -13.43 3.45
N GLY A 54 -2.71 -12.63 3.99
CA GLY A 54 -4.13 -12.74 3.72
C GLY A 54 -4.85 -11.46 4.08
N GLY A 55 -6.09 -11.34 3.62
CA GLY A 55 -6.89 -10.16 3.90
C GLY A 55 -8.24 -10.16 3.21
N ILE A 56 -8.90 -9.02 3.32
CA ILE A 56 -10.24 -8.77 2.80
C ILE A 56 -10.25 -7.40 2.13
N TYR A 57 -10.82 -7.38 0.92
CA TYR A 57 -10.98 -6.19 0.12
C TYR A 57 -12.43 -5.76 0.01
N ASP A 58 -12.63 -4.47 -0.25
CA ASP A 58 -13.93 -3.91 -0.62
C ASP A 58 -15.00 -4.13 0.45
N VAL A 59 -14.60 -4.03 1.73
CA VAL A 59 -15.53 -4.00 2.87
C VAL A 59 -16.30 -2.68 2.81
N LYS A 60 -17.57 -2.72 2.40
CA LYS A 60 -18.39 -1.52 2.18
C LYS A 60 -19.21 -1.22 3.43
N TRP A 61 -18.88 -0.13 4.12
CA TRP A 61 -19.65 0.32 5.29
C TRP A 61 -20.89 1.11 4.86
N ASN A 62 -20.78 1.86 3.77
CA ASN A 62 -21.86 2.53 3.06
C ASN A 62 -21.48 2.68 1.57
N GLU A 63 -22.23 3.48 0.81
CA GLU A 63 -22.00 3.65 -0.64
C GLU A 63 -20.69 4.38 -1.00
N THR A 64 -20.16 5.21 -0.10
CA THR A 64 -18.99 6.07 -0.35
C THR A 64 -17.76 5.68 0.44
N PHE A 65 -17.92 4.86 1.49
CA PHE A 65 -16.87 4.42 2.40
C PHE A 65 -16.61 2.91 2.28
N ARG A 66 -15.43 2.57 1.77
CA ARG A 66 -14.93 1.19 1.71
C ARG A 66 -13.60 1.03 2.45
N SER A 67 -13.28 -0.19 2.84
CA SER A 67 -12.05 -0.49 3.56
C SER A 67 -11.45 -1.82 3.14
N ASN A 68 -10.14 -1.90 3.24
CA ASN A 68 -9.34 -3.09 3.02
C ASN A 68 -8.54 -3.36 4.29
N PHE A 69 -8.45 -4.62 4.65
CA PHE A 69 -7.65 -5.08 5.78
C PHE A 69 -6.74 -6.21 5.31
N SER A 70 -5.46 -6.13 5.63
CA SER A 70 -4.49 -7.14 5.24
C SER A 70 -3.43 -7.36 6.31
N LEU A 71 -2.98 -8.60 6.41
CA LEU A 71 -1.81 -9.01 7.16
C LEU A 71 -0.80 -9.59 6.17
N TYR A 72 0.38 -8.99 6.12
CA TYR A 72 1.49 -9.42 5.27
C TYR A 72 2.69 -9.82 6.12
N GLY A 73 3.29 -10.96 5.81
CA GLY A 73 4.56 -11.41 6.34
C GLY A 73 5.70 -11.19 5.33
N ARG A 74 6.84 -10.75 5.84
CA ARG A 74 8.12 -10.61 5.14
C ARG A 74 9.24 -11.17 6.02
N ASN A 75 10.41 -11.38 5.45
CA ASN A 75 11.60 -11.81 6.17
C ASN A 75 12.72 -10.78 5.99
N PHE A 76 13.50 -10.57 7.04
CA PHE A 76 14.76 -9.85 7.03
C PHE A 76 15.91 -10.83 7.21
N GLY A 77 17.05 -10.52 6.57
CA GLY A 77 18.26 -11.33 6.59
C GLY A 77 18.21 -12.53 5.64
N ASP A 78 18.94 -13.59 5.98
CA ASP A 78 19.07 -14.79 5.15
C ASP A 78 18.03 -15.84 5.57
N LEU A 79 17.37 -16.45 4.58
CA LEU A 79 16.35 -17.47 4.84
C LEU A 79 16.94 -18.80 5.28
N ASP A 80 18.19 -19.07 4.93
CA ASP A 80 18.89 -20.34 5.19
C ASP A 80 19.65 -20.33 6.53
N ASP A 81 19.74 -19.16 7.19
CA ASP A 81 20.38 -18.98 8.49
C ASP A 81 19.34 -18.66 9.57
N ILE A 82 19.12 -19.59 10.50
CA ILE A 82 18.11 -19.47 11.57
C ILE A 82 18.39 -18.26 12.48
N ASP A 83 19.66 -17.91 12.71
CA ASP A 83 20.06 -16.81 13.59
C ASP A 83 20.03 -15.43 12.90
N ASN A 84 19.81 -15.43 11.58
CA ASN A 84 19.65 -14.22 10.74
C ASN A 84 18.31 -14.19 9.99
N ASN A 85 17.31 -14.97 10.42
CA ASN A 85 15.99 -15.00 9.78
C ASN A 85 14.91 -14.42 10.69
N VAL A 86 14.67 -13.12 10.54
CA VAL A 86 13.63 -12.43 11.31
C VAL A 86 12.37 -12.23 10.49
N GLN A 87 11.23 -12.65 11.04
CA GLN A 87 9.93 -12.46 10.43
C GLN A 87 9.36 -11.08 10.80
N ASN A 88 9.07 -10.28 9.78
CA ASN A 88 8.40 -9.00 9.90
C ASN A 88 6.92 -9.14 9.49
N TYR A 89 6.02 -8.83 10.41
CA TYR A 89 4.58 -8.82 10.17
C TYR A 89 4.07 -7.38 10.02
N ILE A 90 3.23 -7.18 9.00
CA ILE A 90 2.68 -5.89 8.62
C ILE A 90 1.17 -6.00 8.64
N LEU A 91 0.52 -5.36 9.61
CA LEU A 91 -0.93 -5.22 9.64
C LEU A 91 -1.30 -3.88 8.99
N THR A 92 -2.13 -3.92 7.96
CA THR A 92 -2.53 -2.73 7.21
C THR A 92 -4.04 -2.55 7.20
N MET A 93 -4.45 -1.30 7.42
CA MET A 93 -5.80 -0.80 7.23
C MET A 93 -5.77 0.26 6.13
N ASN A 94 -6.59 0.12 5.11
CA ASN A 94 -6.63 1.07 4.00
C ASN A 94 -8.09 1.45 3.70
N HIS A 95 -8.43 2.70 3.93
CA HIS A 95 -9.76 3.26 3.88
C HIS A 95 -9.92 4.20 2.69
N TYR A 96 -11.06 4.13 2.01
CA TYR A 96 -11.39 5.02 0.90
C TYR A 96 -12.76 5.66 1.14
N ALA A 97 -12.80 6.99 1.11
CA ALA A 97 -13.99 7.82 1.27
C ALA A 97 -14.09 8.81 0.10
N GLY A 98 -14.82 8.45 -0.96
CA GLY A 98 -14.82 9.25 -2.20
C GLY A 98 -13.39 9.42 -2.76
N PRO A 99 -12.89 10.65 -2.98
CA PRO A 99 -11.54 10.91 -3.49
C PRO A 99 -10.44 10.71 -2.42
N PHE A 100 -10.80 10.58 -1.15
CA PHE A 100 -9.85 10.48 -0.05
C PHE A 100 -9.44 9.03 0.22
N GLN A 101 -8.14 8.82 0.42
CA GLN A 101 -7.54 7.55 0.86
C GLN A 101 -6.76 7.77 2.16
N LEU A 102 -6.94 6.88 3.12
CA LEU A 102 -6.12 6.80 4.33
C LEU A 102 -5.64 5.37 4.52
N MET A 103 -4.33 5.17 4.48
CA MET A 103 -3.69 3.90 4.77
C MET A 103 -2.86 4.04 6.05
N VAL A 104 -2.97 3.07 6.93
CA VAL A 104 -2.17 2.96 8.16
C VAL A 104 -1.67 1.53 8.28
N SER A 105 -0.37 1.38 8.49
CA SER A 105 0.28 0.08 8.66
C SER A 105 1.11 0.05 9.94
N GLY A 106 0.94 -1.01 10.72
CA GLY A 106 1.80 -1.33 11.86
C GLY A 106 2.73 -2.48 11.48
N LEU A 107 4.02 -2.33 11.78
CA LEU A 107 5.07 -3.29 11.49
C LEU A 107 5.68 -3.81 12.78
N ARG A 108 5.96 -5.11 12.81
CA ARG A 108 6.67 -5.76 13.92
C ARG A 108 7.58 -6.87 13.41
N ALA A 109 8.87 -6.69 13.63
CA ALA A 109 9.91 -7.69 13.45
C ALA A 109 10.50 -8.00 14.82
N LYS A 110 10.24 -9.21 15.33
CA LYS A 110 10.68 -9.59 16.68
C LYS A 110 12.19 -9.89 16.65
N ASP A 111 12.95 -9.35 17.59
CA ASP A 111 14.39 -9.63 17.78
C ASP A 111 15.23 -9.26 16.53
N ASN A 112 14.87 -8.17 15.84
CA ASN A 112 15.57 -7.66 14.65
C ASN A 112 16.93 -7.04 14.98
N ASP A 113 17.06 -6.47 16.18
CA ASP A 113 18.30 -5.95 16.77
C ASP A 113 19.25 -7.04 17.28
N ASP A 114 18.73 -8.24 17.51
CA ASP A 114 19.49 -9.40 17.99
C ASP A 114 19.97 -10.34 16.86
N ARG A 115 19.82 -9.93 15.59
CA ARG A 115 20.29 -10.71 14.43
C ARG A 115 21.80 -10.88 14.43
N LYS A 116 22.26 -12.10 14.17
CA LYS A 116 23.68 -12.45 14.14
C LYS A 116 24.14 -12.83 12.75
N ASP A 117 25.41 -12.54 12.46
CA ASP A 117 26.07 -13.02 11.25
C ASP A 117 26.56 -14.46 11.42
N ALA A 118 27.16 -15.02 10.37
CA ALA A 118 27.71 -16.38 10.39
C ALA A 118 28.86 -16.59 11.41
N ASN A 119 29.44 -15.51 11.94
CA ASN A 119 30.47 -15.55 12.98
C ASN A 119 29.88 -15.48 14.39
N GLY A 120 28.57 -15.23 14.51
CA GLY A 120 27.86 -15.04 15.77
C GLY A 120 27.87 -13.60 16.30
N ASP A 121 28.38 -12.65 15.51
CA ASP A 121 28.43 -11.23 15.85
C ASP A 121 27.10 -10.55 15.51
N LEU A 122 26.68 -9.57 16.33
CA LEU A 122 25.45 -8.82 16.08
C LEU A 122 25.58 -7.97 14.80
N ILE A 123 24.65 -8.12 13.87
CA ILE A 123 24.66 -7.42 12.57
C ILE A 123 24.31 -5.95 12.75
N GLN A 124 23.24 -5.66 13.49
CA GLN A 124 22.79 -4.29 13.70
C GLN A 124 22.00 -4.13 15.01
N THR A 125 22.71 -3.76 16.07
CA THR A 125 22.20 -3.70 17.46
C THR A 125 21.16 -2.61 17.72
N ASP A 126 21.05 -1.65 16.82
CA ASP A 126 20.14 -0.50 16.90
C ASP A 126 18.98 -0.58 15.90
N ALA A 127 18.82 -1.73 15.24
CA ALA A 127 17.74 -1.98 14.30
C ALA A 127 16.37 -1.91 14.99
N ALA A 128 15.39 -1.31 14.34
CA ALA A 128 14.05 -1.20 14.86
C ALA A 128 13.35 -2.56 14.91
N ASN A 129 12.68 -2.86 16.02
CA ASN A 129 11.79 -4.02 16.15
C ASN A 129 10.34 -3.71 15.74
N THR A 130 9.98 -2.44 15.66
CA THR A 130 8.63 -1.99 15.34
C THR A 130 8.66 -0.79 14.40
N GLY A 131 7.57 -0.57 13.68
CA GLY A 131 7.42 0.63 12.88
C GLY A 131 5.96 0.96 12.63
N VAL A 132 5.73 2.21 12.24
CA VAL A 132 4.44 2.68 11.76
C VAL A 132 4.61 3.35 10.41
N HIS A 133 3.62 3.18 9.55
CA HIS A 133 3.54 3.84 8.26
C HIS A 133 2.12 4.38 8.07
N ALA A 134 2.03 5.55 7.48
CA ALA A 134 0.77 6.16 7.09
C ALA A 134 0.87 6.79 5.70
N LEU A 135 -0.22 6.71 4.95
CA LEU A 135 -0.42 7.46 3.71
C LEU A 135 -1.77 8.15 3.76
N VAL A 136 -1.77 9.42 3.35
CA VAL A 136 -2.96 10.20 3.02
C VAL A 136 -2.93 10.50 1.54
N GLY A 137 -3.95 10.05 0.82
CA GLY A 137 -4.09 10.21 -0.63
C GLY A 137 -5.33 11.01 -1.02
N LEU A 138 -5.22 11.79 -2.08
CA LEU A 138 -6.31 12.47 -2.76
C LEU A 138 -6.33 12.07 -4.23
N HIS A 139 -7.47 11.59 -4.71
CA HIS A 139 -7.71 11.06 -6.05
C HIS A 139 -8.78 11.92 -6.71
N ASN A 140 -8.37 12.87 -7.54
CA ASN A 140 -9.26 13.81 -8.20
C ASN A 140 -9.49 13.41 -9.66
N ASP A 141 -10.76 13.45 -10.07
CA ASP A 141 -11.19 13.26 -11.47
C ASP A 141 -11.12 14.57 -12.29
N THR A 142 -10.34 15.53 -11.80
CA THR A 142 -10.01 16.80 -12.47
C THR A 142 -8.53 17.11 -12.26
N PHE A 143 -7.94 17.91 -13.14
CA PHE A 143 -6.59 18.43 -12.95
C PHE A 143 -6.59 19.47 -11.83
N TYR A 144 -6.41 19.01 -10.58
CA TYR A 144 -6.40 19.85 -9.37
C TYR A 144 -7.62 20.78 -9.24
N GLY A 145 -8.80 20.37 -9.75
CA GLY A 145 -10.01 21.20 -9.74
C GLY A 145 -10.03 22.34 -10.76
N LEU A 146 -8.99 22.48 -11.59
CA LEU A 146 -8.84 23.63 -12.49
C LEU A 146 -9.40 23.38 -13.89
N ARG A 147 -9.34 22.14 -14.37
CA ARG A 147 -9.76 21.74 -15.73
C ARG A 147 -9.91 20.23 -15.84
N GLU A 148 -10.42 19.79 -16.98
CA GLU A 148 -10.51 18.38 -17.36
C GLU A 148 -9.14 17.69 -17.30
N GLY A 149 -9.12 16.51 -16.69
CA GLY A 149 -7.91 15.76 -16.44
C GLY A 149 -8.05 14.91 -15.18
N THR A 150 -6.94 14.41 -14.65
CA THR A 150 -6.89 13.75 -13.34
C THR A 150 -5.75 14.31 -12.52
N ALA A 151 -5.85 14.23 -11.20
CA ALA A 151 -4.75 14.55 -10.31
C ALA A 151 -4.74 13.59 -9.14
N LYS A 152 -3.55 13.21 -8.70
CA LYS A 152 -3.37 12.48 -7.46
C LYS A 152 -2.26 13.10 -6.64
N THR A 153 -2.52 13.20 -5.34
CA THR A 153 -1.59 13.74 -4.36
C THR A 153 -1.52 12.76 -3.20
N ALA A 154 -0.31 12.46 -2.73
CA ALA A 154 -0.08 11.59 -1.60
C ALA A 154 0.94 12.23 -0.65
N LEU A 155 0.65 12.15 0.65
CA LEU A 155 1.58 12.43 1.73
C LEU A 155 1.79 11.15 2.52
N LEU A 156 3.03 10.75 2.68
CA LEU A 156 3.42 9.55 3.40
C LEU A 156 4.30 9.93 4.58
N TYR A 157 4.11 9.19 5.66
CA TYR A 157 4.93 9.27 6.85
C TYR A 157 5.30 7.87 7.32
N GLY A 158 6.50 7.72 7.84
CA GLY A 158 6.98 6.47 8.39
C GLY A 158 7.93 6.68 9.56
N HIS A 159 7.85 5.80 10.56
CA HIS A 159 8.73 5.76 11.73
C HIS A 159 9.22 4.33 12.00
N GLY A 160 10.47 4.19 12.45
CA GLY A 160 11.12 2.89 12.71
C GLY A 160 11.15 2.05 11.44
N LEU A 161 10.73 0.78 11.51
CA LEU A 161 10.61 -0.11 10.33
C LEU A 161 9.68 0.42 9.22
N GLY A 162 8.79 1.36 9.53
CA GLY A 162 7.90 1.99 8.55
C GLY A 162 8.53 3.18 7.83
N ALA A 163 9.73 3.61 8.22
CA ALA A 163 10.42 4.76 7.61
C ALA A 163 10.84 4.51 6.14
N GLU A 164 10.85 3.26 5.67
CA GLU A 164 10.85 2.94 4.24
C GLU A 164 9.42 3.07 3.68
N VAL A 165 9.04 4.31 3.37
CA VAL A 165 7.66 4.66 3.00
C VAL A 165 7.22 4.18 1.62
N LYS A 166 8.17 3.78 0.75
CA LYS A 166 7.85 3.20 -0.55
C LYS A 166 7.68 1.69 -0.42
N GLY A 167 8.71 0.98 0.04
CA GLY A 167 8.67 -0.47 0.26
C GLY A 167 8.33 -0.82 1.71
N ILE A 168 7.05 -0.81 2.09
CA ILE A 168 6.65 -0.99 3.50
C ILE A 168 7.24 -2.30 4.05
N GLY A 169 8.09 -2.16 5.08
CA GLY A 169 8.73 -3.30 5.75
C GLY A 169 9.75 -4.06 4.91
N SER A 170 10.36 -3.42 3.91
CA SER A 170 11.44 -4.02 3.11
C SER A 170 12.83 -3.79 3.68
N ASP A 171 13.00 -2.84 4.60
CA ASP A 171 14.30 -2.44 5.14
C ASP A 171 14.37 -2.79 6.64
N GLY A 172 15.18 -3.79 6.96
CA GLY A 172 15.42 -4.26 8.34
C GLY A 172 16.57 -3.56 9.04
N ALA A 173 17.28 -2.64 8.37
CA ALA A 173 18.40 -1.88 8.92
C ALA A 173 17.96 -0.54 9.56
N LEU A 174 16.68 -0.15 9.38
CA LEU A 174 16.16 1.11 9.89
C LEU A 174 16.25 1.19 11.42
N LEU A 175 16.81 2.29 11.92
CA LEU A 175 16.90 2.57 13.35
C LEU A 175 15.53 2.79 13.99
N SER A 176 15.46 2.55 15.30
CA SER A 176 14.24 2.75 16.09
C SER A 176 13.64 4.16 15.95
N GLU A 177 14.49 5.18 15.79
CA GLU A 177 14.10 6.58 15.63
C GLU A 177 14.08 7.07 14.17
N ALA A 178 14.26 6.18 13.19
CA ALA A 178 14.22 6.55 11.79
C ALA A 178 12.86 7.19 11.47
N ASN A 179 12.87 8.33 10.78
CA ASN A 179 11.67 9.06 10.41
C ASN A 179 11.75 9.49 8.94
N THR A 180 10.68 9.28 8.18
CA THR A 180 10.61 9.70 6.78
C THR A 180 9.28 10.38 6.47
N TRP A 181 9.35 11.52 5.80
CA TRP A 181 8.23 12.16 5.12
C TRP A 181 8.44 12.09 3.61
N ARG A 182 7.39 11.74 2.88
CA ARG A 182 7.38 11.79 1.41
C ARG A 182 6.12 12.48 0.92
N PHE A 183 6.29 13.49 0.09
CA PHE A 183 5.20 14.10 -0.66
C PHE A 183 5.33 13.72 -2.14
N ALA A 184 4.23 13.30 -2.76
CA ALA A 184 4.17 12.99 -4.18
C ALA A 184 2.89 13.56 -4.80
N SER A 185 2.99 14.26 -5.93
CA SER A 185 1.81 14.78 -6.61
C SER A 185 1.98 14.79 -8.13
N TYR A 186 0.98 14.30 -8.84
CA TYR A 186 0.98 14.32 -10.30
C TYR A 186 -0.41 14.61 -10.85
N GLY A 187 -0.46 15.18 -12.05
CA GLY A 187 -1.71 15.38 -12.76
C GLY A 187 -1.56 15.26 -14.27
N THR A 188 -2.66 14.91 -14.93
CA THR A 188 -2.78 14.79 -16.38
C THR A 188 -3.84 15.77 -16.87
N ILE A 189 -3.60 16.43 -18.00
CA ILE A 189 -4.54 17.43 -18.57
C ILE A 189 -5.12 16.91 -19.89
N GLY A 190 -6.44 16.73 -19.93
CA GLY A 190 -7.23 16.34 -21.11
C GLY A 190 -6.72 15.11 -21.88
N THR A 191 -7.25 14.91 -23.10
CA THR A 191 -6.82 13.86 -24.05
C THR A 191 -5.44 14.08 -24.67
N SER A 192 -4.84 15.25 -24.42
CA SER A 192 -3.55 15.66 -25.01
C SER A 192 -2.32 14.95 -24.45
N GLY A 193 -2.46 14.17 -23.37
CA GLY A 193 -1.36 13.42 -22.76
C GLY A 193 -0.32 14.29 -22.04
N LYS A 194 -0.52 15.61 -21.93
CA LYS A 194 0.39 16.49 -21.18
C LYS A 194 0.31 16.20 -19.68
N ARG A 195 1.46 15.89 -19.08
CA ARG A 195 1.61 15.51 -17.67
C ARG A 195 2.31 16.65 -16.92
N LEU A 196 1.73 17.08 -15.80
CA LEU A 196 2.42 17.92 -14.83
C LEU A 196 2.85 17.04 -13.66
N VAL A 197 4.13 17.11 -13.36
CA VAL A 197 4.78 16.41 -12.26
C VAL A 197 5.18 17.46 -11.24
N CYS A 198 4.75 17.29 -10.00
CA CYS A 198 5.38 17.99 -8.89
C CYS A 198 6.18 16.97 -8.08
N CYS A 199 7.47 17.27 -7.92
CA CYS A 199 8.53 16.37 -7.49
C CYS A 199 8.17 15.52 -6.26
N ALA A 200 8.61 14.26 -6.25
CA ALA A 200 8.68 13.49 -5.03
C ALA A 200 9.82 14.05 -4.16
N SER A 201 9.50 14.57 -2.98
CA SER A 201 10.51 15.02 -2.01
C SER A 201 10.50 14.06 -0.83
N ASN A 202 11.70 13.55 -0.47
CA ASN A 202 11.91 12.74 0.72
C ASN A 202 12.69 13.58 1.74
N SER A 203 12.18 13.64 2.96
CA SER A 203 12.96 14.06 4.12
C SER A 203 13.09 12.85 5.03
N ARG A 204 14.30 12.28 5.14
CA ARG A 204 14.61 11.17 6.04
C ARG A 204 15.59 11.64 7.10
N THR A 205 15.24 11.45 8.36
CA THR A 205 16.12 11.72 9.50
C THR A 205 16.50 10.41 10.15
N LYS A 206 17.82 10.14 10.15
CA LYS A 206 18.52 8.97 10.71
C LYS A 206 18.30 7.66 9.96
N GLN A 207 19.41 7.02 9.58
CA GLN A 207 19.56 5.69 8.99
C GLN A 207 20.59 4.92 9.79
#